data_AF-A0A2K6SKN5-F1
#
_entry.id   AF-A0A2K6SKN5-F1
#
_cell.length_a   1.000
_cell.length_b   1.000
_cell.length_c   1.000
_cell.angle_alpha   90.00
_cell.angle_beta   90.00
_cell.angle_gamma   90.00
#
_symmetry.space_group_name_H-M   'P 1'
#
loop_
_entity.id
_entity.type
_entity.pdbx_description
1 polymer ?
#
loop_
_entity_poly.entity_id
_entity_poly.type
_entity_poly.pdbx_seq_one_letter_code
_entity_poly.pdbx_strand_id
1 'polypeptide(L)'
;MAQDSVDLSCDYQFWMQKLSVWGQASTLETQQDTCLHLAQFQEFLRKMYEALKEMDSNTVIERFPTIGQLLAKACWNPFILAYDESQKILIWCLCCLINKEPQNSGQSKLNYWIQGLLSHILSALRFDKEFALFTQGLGYAPIDYYPGLLKNMVLSLASELRENHLNGFNTQRRMAPERVASLSRVCVPLITLPDVAPLVEALLICHGHEPQEILQQEFFEAVNEAILLKKISLPVSAVVCLWLRYLPSLEKTMLHLFEKLISSERNCLRRIECFIKDSLLSQAACHPAIFRVVDEMFRCALLETDGAPEVIATIQVFTRCFVEALEKEHKQLRFALKTYFPYTSPSLAMVLLQDPQDVPQGQWLQTLKHISELLRKAVEDQTHGSCRSPFESWFLFIHFGGWAEMAAEQLLMSAAEPPTALLWLLAFYYGPCDGRQQRTQTMVQVKAVLGHLLAVSRSTTLSVQDLQMAAGQGTDTDPRAPAQQLIRHLLLNFLLWAPGGHTIARDAITLMARTAEITHEIIGFLDQTLYRWDRLGIESPRSGKLARELLKELRTQV
;
A
#
# COMPACT_ATOMS: atom_id res chain seq x y z
N MET A 1 18.92 12.74 -34.52
CA MET A 1 18.51 14.07 -35.04
C MET A 1 17.87 14.02 -36.42
N ALA A 2 18.43 13.39 -37.46
CA ALA A 2 17.79 13.33 -38.79
C ALA A 2 16.68 12.26 -38.91
N GLN A 3 16.78 11.14 -38.17
CA GLN A 3 15.80 10.04 -38.17
C GLN A 3 14.51 10.38 -37.41
N ASP A 4 14.61 10.95 -36.20
CA ASP A 4 13.46 11.44 -35.41
C ASP A 4 12.67 12.55 -36.13
N SER A 5 13.37 13.23 -37.04
CA SER A 5 12.90 14.37 -37.83
C SER A 5 11.94 13.97 -38.96
N VAL A 6 12.14 12.77 -39.53
CA VAL A 6 11.34 12.21 -40.63
C VAL A 6 10.09 11.52 -40.09
N ASP A 7 10.21 10.87 -38.94
CA ASP A 7 9.11 10.19 -38.24
C ASP A 7 8.00 11.17 -37.84
N LEU A 8 8.40 12.34 -37.29
CA LEU A 8 7.46 13.38 -36.86
C LEU A 8 6.64 13.98 -38.02
N SER A 9 7.18 14.03 -39.24
CA SER A 9 6.49 14.59 -40.42
C SER A 9 5.41 13.65 -40.96
N CYS A 10 5.68 12.34 -40.96
CA CYS A 10 4.71 11.31 -41.32
C CYS A 10 3.57 11.24 -40.29
N ASP A 11 3.92 11.24 -39.00
CA ASP A 11 2.96 11.29 -37.90
C ASP A 11 2.10 12.57 -37.95
N TYR A 12 2.72 13.70 -38.31
CA TYR A 12 2.02 14.98 -38.42
C TYR A 12 0.89 14.95 -39.46
N GLN A 13 1.12 14.36 -40.65
CA GLN A 13 0.09 14.23 -41.68
C GLN A 13 -1.02 13.25 -41.26
N PHE A 14 -0.65 12.15 -40.62
CA PHE A 14 -1.61 11.18 -40.07
C PHE A 14 -2.54 11.84 -39.04
N TRP A 15 -1.99 12.56 -38.07
CA TRP A 15 -2.78 13.23 -37.03
C TRP A 15 -3.62 14.38 -37.58
N MET A 16 -3.14 15.11 -38.59
CA MET A 16 -3.95 16.13 -39.27
C MET A 16 -5.20 15.55 -39.96
N GLN A 17 -5.06 14.38 -40.58
CA GLN A 17 -6.20 13.68 -41.18
C GLN A 17 -7.16 13.15 -40.09
N LYS A 18 -6.63 12.47 -39.06
CA LYS A 18 -7.43 11.98 -37.93
C LYS A 18 -8.19 13.11 -37.22
N LEU A 19 -7.53 14.23 -36.88
CA LEU A 19 -8.19 15.39 -36.26
C LEU A 19 -9.27 16.03 -37.15
N SER A 20 -9.13 15.92 -38.46
CA SER A 20 -10.16 16.41 -39.40
C SER A 20 -11.39 15.50 -39.43
N VAL A 21 -11.20 14.19 -39.23
CA VAL A 21 -12.30 13.23 -39.01
C VAL A 21 -12.91 13.42 -37.62
N TRP A 22 -12.09 13.67 -36.61
CA TRP A 22 -12.54 13.82 -35.22
C TRP A 22 -13.30 15.11 -34.95
N GLY A 23 -13.04 16.19 -35.70
CA GLY A 23 -13.88 17.40 -35.74
C GLY A 23 -14.41 17.84 -34.36
N GLN A 24 -15.70 18.18 -34.29
CA GLN A 24 -16.39 18.46 -33.01
C GLN A 24 -16.76 17.20 -32.20
N ALA A 25 -16.39 16.00 -32.67
CA ALA A 25 -16.71 14.70 -32.08
C ALA A 25 -18.22 14.52 -31.79
N SER A 26 -19.07 14.83 -32.79
CA SER A 26 -20.52 14.85 -32.65
C SER A 26 -21.19 13.48 -32.80
N THR A 27 -20.46 12.46 -33.30
CA THR A 27 -20.99 11.10 -33.53
C THR A 27 -20.30 10.09 -32.61
N LEU A 28 -21.02 9.08 -32.15
CA LEU A 28 -20.51 8.06 -31.22
C LEU A 28 -19.23 7.36 -31.75
N GLU A 29 -19.18 7.06 -33.04
CA GLU A 29 -18.03 6.43 -33.69
C GLU A 29 -16.77 7.31 -33.65
N THR A 30 -16.91 8.63 -33.86
CA THR A 30 -15.77 9.55 -33.80
C THR A 30 -15.28 9.77 -32.38
N GLN A 31 -16.17 9.70 -31.39
CA GLN A 31 -15.82 9.77 -29.97
C GLN A 31 -15.01 8.56 -29.53
N GLN A 32 -15.43 7.35 -29.94
CA GLN A 32 -14.73 6.09 -29.65
C GLN A 32 -13.35 6.06 -30.28
N ASP A 33 -13.24 6.43 -31.56
CA ASP A 33 -11.96 6.49 -32.28
C ASP A 33 -11.01 7.53 -31.66
N THR A 34 -11.53 8.66 -31.18
CA THR A 34 -10.74 9.67 -30.46
C THR A 34 -10.18 9.13 -29.15
N CYS A 35 -11.00 8.44 -28.35
CA CYS A 35 -10.56 7.88 -27.06
C CYS A 35 -9.53 6.76 -27.24
N LEU A 36 -9.73 5.87 -28.23
CA LEU A 36 -8.82 4.77 -28.54
C LEU A 36 -7.40 5.27 -28.86
N HIS A 37 -7.31 6.36 -29.65
CA HIS A 37 -6.05 6.88 -30.16
C HIS A 37 -5.45 8.02 -29.31
N LEU A 38 -6.12 8.42 -28.22
CA LEU A 38 -5.72 9.59 -27.45
C LEU A 38 -4.31 9.46 -26.85
N ALA A 39 -3.95 8.30 -26.30
CA ALA A 39 -2.63 8.10 -25.70
C ALA A 39 -1.50 8.24 -26.74
N GLN A 40 -1.73 7.72 -27.95
CA GLN A 40 -0.80 7.84 -29.08
C GLN A 40 -0.70 9.30 -29.55
N PHE A 41 -1.83 10.02 -29.56
CA PHE A 41 -1.87 11.43 -29.90
C PHE A 41 -1.16 12.31 -28.85
N GLN A 42 -1.29 12.00 -27.55
CA GLN A 42 -0.58 12.69 -26.47
C GLN A 42 0.94 12.53 -26.60
N GLU A 43 1.41 11.33 -26.95
CA GLU A 43 2.83 11.09 -27.19
C GLU A 43 3.34 11.89 -28.40
N PHE A 44 2.55 11.95 -29.49
CA PHE A 44 2.85 12.82 -30.61
C PHE A 44 2.89 14.30 -30.19
N LEU A 45 1.91 14.79 -29.43
CA LEU A 45 1.90 16.17 -28.94
C LEU A 45 3.13 16.49 -28.07
N ARG A 46 3.60 15.53 -27.28
CA ARG A 46 4.81 15.67 -26.46
C ARG A 46 6.07 15.78 -27.34
N LYS A 47 6.20 14.91 -28.34
CA LYS A 47 7.29 15.01 -29.33
C LYS A 47 7.25 16.33 -30.10
N MET A 48 6.04 16.79 -30.45
CA MET A 48 5.84 18.10 -31.09
C MET A 48 6.23 19.26 -30.17
N TYR A 49 5.89 19.21 -28.88
CA TYR A 49 6.31 20.23 -27.92
C TYR A 49 7.84 20.35 -27.83
N GLU A 50 8.54 19.22 -27.70
CA GLU A 50 10.02 19.21 -27.64
C GLU A 50 10.63 19.77 -28.93
N ALA A 51 10.03 19.48 -30.09
CA ALA A 51 10.46 20.07 -31.36
C ALA A 51 10.22 21.58 -31.42
N LEU A 52 9.05 22.06 -30.96
CA LEU A 52 8.68 23.48 -30.98
C LEU A 52 9.51 24.33 -30.01
N LYS A 53 9.93 23.76 -28.88
CA LYS A 53 10.72 24.45 -27.85
C LYS A 53 12.10 24.89 -28.36
N GLU A 54 12.70 24.10 -29.25
CA GLU A 54 14.06 24.30 -29.76
C GLU A 54 14.11 25.10 -31.09
N MET A 55 12.96 25.43 -31.69
CA MET A 55 12.87 26.08 -33.01
C MET A 55 12.37 27.53 -32.90
N ASP A 56 12.90 28.42 -33.75
CA ASP A 56 12.35 29.76 -33.92
C ASP A 56 11.06 29.76 -34.75
N SER A 57 10.27 30.83 -34.63
CA SER A 57 8.95 30.95 -35.28
C SER A 57 8.97 30.80 -36.80
N ASN A 58 10.06 31.19 -37.48
CA ASN A 58 10.15 31.10 -38.94
C ASN A 58 10.44 29.65 -39.35
N THR A 59 11.35 28.99 -38.63
CA THR A 59 11.68 27.57 -38.82
C THR A 59 10.48 26.65 -38.56
N VAL A 60 9.64 26.98 -37.57
CA VAL A 60 8.40 26.24 -37.29
C VAL A 60 7.40 26.33 -38.46
N ILE A 61 7.22 27.51 -39.06
CA ILE A 61 6.26 27.71 -40.16
C ILE A 61 6.73 27.01 -41.44
N GLU A 62 8.04 26.99 -41.72
CA GLU A 62 8.58 26.26 -42.87
C GLU A 62 8.41 24.74 -42.71
N ARG A 63 8.61 24.22 -41.50
CA ARG A 63 8.57 22.78 -41.24
C ARG A 63 7.17 22.23 -41.00
N PHE A 64 6.29 23.01 -40.37
CA PHE A 64 4.91 22.64 -40.05
C PHE A 64 3.95 23.78 -40.45
N PRO A 65 3.71 23.98 -41.76
CA PRO A 65 2.94 25.13 -42.26
C PRO A 65 1.50 25.18 -41.76
N THR A 66 0.94 24.05 -41.31
CA THR A 66 -0.43 23.93 -40.79
C THR A 66 -0.49 23.74 -39.27
N ILE A 67 0.60 24.00 -38.53
CA ILE A 67 0.67 23.70 -37.09
C ILE A 67 -0.43 24.39 -36.30
N GLY A 68 -0.76 25.64 -36.68
CA GLY A 68 -1.88 26.36 -36.09
C GLY A 68 -3.22 25.65 -36.32
N GLN A 69 -3.43 25.05 -37.48
CA GLN A 69 -4.65 24.29 -37.76
C GLN A 69 -4.72 22.99 -36.95
N LEU A 70 -3.59 22.30 -36.78
CA LEU A 70 -3.48 21.10 -35.95
C LEU A 70 -3.88 21.41 -34.50
N LEU A 71 -3.19 22.39 -33.91
CA LEU A 71 -3.40 22.79 -32.53
C LEU A 71 -4.80 23.35 -32.33
N ALA A 72 -5.32 24.15 -33.27
CA ALA A 72 -6.70 24.61 -33.21
C ALA A 72 -7.69 23.44 -33.19
N LYS A 73 -7.59 22.50 -34.13
CA LYS A 73 -8.50 21.33 -34.17
C LYS A 73 -8.43 20.52 -32.88
N ALA A 74 -7.24 20.33 -32.31
CA ALA A 74 -7.07 19.68 -31.01
C ALA A 74 -7.72 20.47 -29.87
N CYS A 75 -7.55 21.80 -29.86
CA CYS A 75 -8.15 22.69 -28.85
C CYS A 75 -9.68 22.82 -28.98
N TRP A 76 -10.27 22.54 -30.14
CA TRP A 76 -11.72 22.59 -30.32
C TRP A 76 -12.40 21.23 -30.09
N ASN A 77 -11.62 20.15 -29.92
CA ASN A 77 -12.15 18.81 -29.68
C ASN A 77 -12.37 18.56 -28.17
N PRO A 78 -13.62 18.30 -27.73
CA PRO A 78 -13.93 18.12 -26.32
C PRO A 78 -13.23 16.92 -25.67
N PHE A 79 -13.05 15.82 -26.39
CA PHE A 79 -12.48 14.59 -25.85
C PHE A 79 -10.95 14.66 -25.71
N ILE A 80 -10.30 15.50 -26.52
CA ILE A 80 -8.88 15.80 -26.32
C ILE A 80 -8.72 16.72 -25.12
N LEU A 81 -9.56 17.76 -25.02
CA LEU A 81 -9.56 18.69 -23.90
C LEU A 81 -10.11 18.10 -22.59
N ALA A 82 -10.77 16.96 -22.59
CA ALA A 82 -11.20 16.26 -21.37
C ALA A 82 -10.02 15.86 -20.45
N TYR A 83 -8.85 15.61 -21.04
CA TYR A 83 -7.71 15.05 -20.31
C TYR A 83 -6.71 16.15 -19.93
N ASP A 84 -6.46 16.28 -18.62
CA ASP A 84 -5.53 17.27 -18.03
C ASP A 84 -4.13 17.24 -18.68
N GLU A 85 -3.60 16.06 -19.01
CA GLU A 85 -2.30 15.96 -19.69
C GLU A 85 -2.32 16.46 -21.14
N SER A 86 -3.38 16.18 -21.90
CA SER A 86 -3.55 16.74 -23.24
C SER A 86 -3.65 18.26 -23.19
N GLN A 87 -4.40 18.80 -22.22
CA GLN A 87 -4.55 20.24 -22.02
C GLN A 87 -3.20 20.89 -21.70
N LYS A 88 -2.41 20.34 -20.77
CA LYS A 88 -1.08 20.85 -20.40
C LYS A 88 -0.15 20.91 -21.60
N ILE A 89 -0.05 19.81 -22.35
CA ILE A 89 0.83 19.74 -23.52
C ILE A 89 0.36 20.72 -24.61
N LEU A 90 -0.95 20.86 -24.84
CA LEU A 90 -1.49 21.84 -25.79
C LEU A 90 -1.19 23.29 -25.37
N ILE A 91 -1.34 23.62 -24.08
CA ILE A 91 -0.98 24.93 -23.54
C ILE A 91 0.52 25.18 -23.75
N TRP A 92 1.37 24.19 -23.48
CA TRP A 92 2.81 24.32 -23.70
C TRP A 92 3.16 24.53 -25.17
N CYS A 93 2.59 23.74 -26.08
CA CYS A 93 2.74 23.92 -27.53
C CYS A 93 2.30 25.32 -27.99
N LEU A 94 1.14 25.80 -27.53
CA LEU A 94 0.64 27.12 -27.86
C LEU A 94 1.55 28.23 -27.32
N CYS A 95 2.07 28.08 -26.09
CA CYS A 95 3.02 29.02 -25.51
C CYS A 95 4.34 29.10 -26.27
N CYS A 96 4.84 27.99 -26.84
CA CYS A 96 6.03 28.00 -27.70
C CYS A 96 5.83 28.84 -28.99
N LEU A 97 4.58 28.98 -29.45
CA LEU A 97 4.26 29.75 -30.65
C LEU A 97 4.04 31.26 -30.39
N ILE A 98 4.04 31.70 -29.12
CA ILE A 98 3.88 33.12 -28.77
C ILE A 98 5.21 33.86 -28.99
N ASN A 99 5.18 34.87 -29.87
CA ASN A 99 6.33 35.74 -30.06
C ASN A 99 6.39 36.81 -28.96
N LYS A 100 7.44 36.79 -28.14
CA LYS A 100 7.61 37.73 -27.01
C LYS A 100 7.79 39.19 -27.47
N GLU A 101 8.30 39.40 -28.68
CA GLU A 101 8.50 40.71 -29.29
C GLU A 101 7.94 40.71 -30.74
N PRO A 102 6.64 40.99 -30.94
CA PRO A 102 6.05 40.97 -32.27
C PRO A 102 6.56 42.16 -33.10
N GLN A 103 7.35 41.87 -34.14
CA GLN A 103 7.98 42.88 -35.01
C GLN A 103 7.07 43.30 -36.17
N ASN A 104 6.01 42.53 -36.46
CA ASN A 104 5.08 42.82 -37.54
C ASN A 104 3.61 42.59 -37.13
N SER A 105 2.69 43.20 -37.87
CA SER A 105 1.24 43.10 -37.59
C SER A 105 0.69 41.67 -37.73
N GLY A 106 1.38 40.79 -38.45
CA GLY A 106 1.06 39.37 -38.56
C GLY A 106 1.33 38.60 -37.26
N GLN A 107 2.48 38.82 -36.63
CA GLN A 107 2.87 38.20 -35.36
C GLN A 107 1.99 38.66 -34.20
N SER A 108 1.58 39.93 -34.17
CA SER A 108 0.61 40.42 -33.18
C SER A 108 -0.78 39.77 -33.34
N LYS A 109 -1.24 39.55 -34.58
CA LYS A 109 -2.49 38.82 -34.85
C LYS A 109 -2.40 37.35 -34.46
N LEU A 110 -1.27 36.70 -34.72
CA LEU A 110 -1.01 35.33 -34.31
C LEU A 110 -1.03 35.20 -32.78
N ASN A 111 -0.35 36.10 -32.06
CA ASN A 111 -0.37 36.12 -30.60
C ASN A 111 -1.80 36.32 -30.05
N TYR A 112 -2.59 37.23 -30.63
CA TYR A 112 -3.99 37.43 -30.24
C TYR A 112 -4.84 36.17 -30.48
N TRP A 113 -4.63 35.49 -31.61
CA TRP A 113 -5.31 34.25 -31.93
C TRP A 113 -4.92 33.10 -30.99
N ILE A 114 -3.64 32.96 -30.65
CA ILE A 114 -3.15 31.99 -29.65
C ILE A 114 -3.74 32.29 -28.27
N GLN A 115 -3.78 33.57 -27.86
CA GLN A 115 -4.45 33.99 -26.63
C GLN A 115 -5.94 33.63 -26.63
N GLY A 116 -6.61 33.71 -27.78
CA GLY A 116 -7.98 33.22 -27.95
C GLY A 116 -8.13 31.71 -27.74
N LEU A 117 -7.20 30.91 -28.27
CA LEU A 117 -7.18 29.45 -28.05
C LEU A 117 -6.84 29.10 -26.60
N LEU A 118 -5.85 29.76 -26.00
CA LEU A 118 -5.54 29.59 -24.59
C LEU A 118 -6.73 29.98 -23.72
N SER A 119 -7.40 31.10 -24.01
CA SER A 119 -8.64 31.48 -23.35
C SER A 119 -9.74 30.43 -23.55
N HIS A 120 -9.79 29.77 -24.71
CA HIS A 120 -10.74 28.68 -24.96
C HIS A 120 -10.43 27.45 -24.11
N ILE A 121 -9.18 26.99 -24.06
CA ILE A 121 -8.75 25.88 -23.19
C ILE A 121 -9.01 26.25 -21.72
N LEU A 122 -8.63 27.45 -21.30
CA LEU A 122 -8.85 27.95 -19.94
C LEU A 122 -10.34 28.16 -19.61
N SER A 123 -11.18 28.39 -20.62
CA SER A 123 -12.64 28.37 -20.47
C SER A 123 -13.21 26.95 -20.46
N ALA A 124 -12.60 26.01 -21.19
CA ALA A 124 -12.94 24.59 -21.15
C ALA A 124 -12.49 23.94 -19.82
N LEU A 125 -11.46 24.48 -19.14
CA LEU A 125 -11.13 24.20 -17.74
C LEU A 125 -12.31 24.53 -16.81
N ARG A 126 -13.23 25.42 -17.22
CA ARG A 126 -14.53 25.58 -16.59
C ARG A 126 -15.52 24.58 -17.22
N PHE A 127 -15.39 23.31 -16.85
CA PHE A 127 -16.45 22.29 -16.71
C PHE A 127 -17.58 22.13 -17.77
N ASP A 128 -17.54 22.74 -18.96
CA ASP A 128 -18.74 22.88 -19.79
C ASP A 128 -19.03 21.73 -20.77
N LYS A 129 -18.05 20.94 -21.25
CA LYS A 129 -18.30 19.93 -22.32
C LYS A 129 -18.42 18.47 -21.85
N GLU A 130 -17.65 18.05 -20.85
CA GLU A 130 -17.80 16.71 -20.25
C GLU A 130 -19.13 16.59 -19.48
N PHE A 131 -19.55 17.70 -18.89
CA PHE A 131 -20.83 17.82 -18.19
C PHE A 131 -22.02 17.78 -19.16
N ALA A 132 -21.89 18.30 -20.38
CA ALA A 132 -22.93 18.20 -21.41
C ALA A 132 -23.19 16.74 -21.85
N LEU A 133 -22.15 15.92 -21.94
CA LEU A 133 -22.25 14.48 -22.20
C LEU A 133 -22.87 13.73 -21.01
N PHE A 134 -22.54 14.13 -19.77
CA PHE A 134 -23.15 13.62 -18.55
C PHE A 134 -24.66 13.96 -18.45
N THR A 135 -25.06 15.21 -18.68
CA THR A 135 -26.47 15.64 -18.68
C THR A 135 -27.26 15.01 -19.83
N GLN A 136 -26.65 14.85 -21.00
CA GLN A 136 -27.27 14.21 -22.16
C GLN A 136 -27.47 12.70 -21.94
N GLY A 137 -26.51 12.02 -21.31
CA GLY A 137 -26.66 10.61 -20.88
C GLY A 137 -27.74 10.37 -19.82
N LEU A 138 -28.19 11.44 -19.16
CA LEU A 138 -29.23 11.44 -18.12
C LEU A 138 -30.59 12.00 -18.61
N GLY A 139 -30.68 12.47 -19.85
CA GLY A 139 -31.92 13.00 -20.45
C GLY A 139 -32.20 14.49 -20.21
N TYR A 140 -31.23 15.29 -19.75
CA TYR A 140 -31.40 16.73 -19.50
C TYR A 140 -30.82 17.60 -20.62
N ALA A 141 -31.47 18.75 -20.88
CA ALA A 141 -31.07 19.71 -21.91
C ALA A 141 -29.91 20.63 -21.46
N PRO A 142 -28.99 21.05 -22.35
CA PRO A 142 -27.75 21.77 -21.98
C PRO A 142 -27.90 23.19 -21.42
N ILE A 143 -29.11 23.77 -21.40
CA ILE A 143 -29.32 25.23 -21.27
C ILE A 143 -29.35 25.73 -19.80
N ASP A 144 -29.46 24.84 -18.82
CA ASP A 144 -29.65 25.24 -17.41
C ASP A 144 -28.35 25.16 -16.56
N TYR A 145 -27.22 25.71 -17.05
CA TYR A 145 -25.94 25.57 -16.36
C TYR A 145 -25.77 26.49 -15.12
N TYR A 146 -25.67 25.87 -13.94
CA TYR A 146 -25.09 26.43 -12.72
C TYR A 146 -24.29 25.30 -12.02
N PRO A 147 -23.10 25.54 -11.43
CA PRO A 147 -22.38 24.54 -10.61
C PRO A 147 -23.23 23.96 -9.47
N GLY A 148 -24.20 24.73 -8.97
CA GLY A 148 -25.23 24.23 -8.05
C GLY A 148 -26.12 23.13 -8.66
N LEU A 149 -26.38 23.15 -9.97
CA LEU A 149 -27.17 22.13 -10.67
C LEU A 149 -26.41 20.80 -10.78
N LEU A 150 -25.10 20.79 -11.10
CA LEU A 150 -24.28 19.56 -11.10
C LEU A 150 -24.33 18.91 -9.72
N LYS A 151 -24.05 19.70 -8.68
CA LYS A 151 -24.09 19.22 -7.31
C LYS A 151 -25.48 18.68 -6.95
N ASN A 152 -26.56 19.40 -7.30
CA ASN A 152 -27.93 18.95 -7.04
C ASN A 152 -28.29 17.69 -7.83
N MET A 153 -27.82 17.56 -9.07
CA MET A 153 -28.05 16.39 -9.91
C MET A 153 -27.27 15.18 -9.40
N VAL A 154 -25.99 15.34 -9.06
CA VAL A 154 -25.18 14.29 -8.42
C VAL A 154 -25.81 13.85 -7.12
N LEU A 155 -26.22 14.79 -6.27
CA LEU A 155 -26.92 14.46 -5.02
C LEU A 155 -28.26 13.77 -5.28
N SER A 156 -29.03 14.20 -6.29
CA SER A 156 -30.27 13.56 -6.69
C SER A 156 -30.05 12.12 -7.17
N LEU A 157 -29.08 11.88 -8.04
CA LEU A 157 -28.74 10.54 -8.53
C LEU A 157 -28.17 9.66 -7.41
N ALA A 158 -27.30 10.22 -6.57
CA ALA A 158 -26.79 9.52 -5.39
C ALA A 158 -27.93 9.15 -4.43
N SER A 159 -28.93 10.03 -4.24
CA SER A 159 -30.12 9.73 -3.44
C SER A 159 -30.99 8.65 -4.10
N GLU A 160 -31.19 8.70 -5.41
CA GLU A 160 -31.94 7.68 -6.18
C GLU A 160 -31.26 6.31 -6.06
N LEU A 161 -29.92 6.26 -6.12
CA LEU A 161 -29.13 5.05 -5.90
C LEU A 161 -29.17 4.56 -4.44
N ARG A 162 -29.13 5.47 -3.46
CA ARG A 162 -29.18 5.13 -2.02
C ARG A 162 -30.58 4.68 -1.58
N GLU A 163 -31.65 5.24 -2.14
CA GLU A 163 -33.02 4.80 -1.89
C GLU A 163 -33.24 3.34 -2.32
N ASN A 164 -32.51 2.87 -3.35
CA ASN A 164 -32.52 1.47 -3.76
C ASN A 164 -31.98 0.51 -2.68
N HIS A 165 -31.05 0.99 -1.83
CA HIS A 165 -30.42 0.22 -0.75
C HIS A 165 -31.27 0.18 0.53
N LEU A 166 -32.00 1.27 0.86
CA LEU A 166 -32.71 1.39 2.15
C LEU A 166 -34.12 0.77 2.15
N ASN A 167 -34.81 0.70 1.01
CA ASN A 167 -36.22 0.31 0.93
C ASN A 167 -36.45 -0.99 0.17
N GLY A 168 -35.89 -2.12 0.66
CA GLY A 168 -36.00 -3.47 0.06
C GLY A 168 -37.39 -3.92 -0.43
N PHE A 169 -38.47 -3.24 -0.07
CA PHE A 169 -39.87 -3.54 -0.38
C PHE A 169 -40.55 -2.63 -1.43
N ASN A 170 -39.95 -1.51 -1.87
CA ASN A 170 -40.56 -0.61 -2.86
C ASN A 170 -39.97 -0.83 -4.26
N THR A 171 -40.68 -1.57 -5.11
CA THR A 171 -40.27 -1.89 -6.50
C THR A 171 -40.53 -0.76 -7.51
N GLN A 172 -41.29 0.28 -7.15
CA GLN A 172 -41.74 1.32 -8.10
C GLN A 172 -40.76 2.48 -8.37
N ARG A 173 -39.66 2.62 -7.63
CA ARG A 173 -38.66 3.70 -7.79
C ARG A 173 -37.22 3.21 -8.00
N ARG A 174 -37.03 1.95 -8.39
CA ARG A 174 -35.68 1.43 -8.61
C ARG A 174 -35.12 1.87 -9.95
N MET A 175 -33.87 2.34 -9.93
CA MET A 175 -33.12 2.60 -11.14
C MET A 175 -32.86 1.27 -11.86
N ALA A 176 -33.17 1.19 -13.15
CA ALA A 176 -32.96 -0.01 -13.94
C ALA A 176 -31.45 -0.38 -13.99
N PRO A 177 -31.08 -1.67 -13.95
CA PRO A 177 -29.68 -2.11 -14.01
C PRO A 177 -28.92 -1.51 -15.21
N GLU A 178 -29.57 -1.42 -16.38
CA GLU A 178 -29.03 -0.81 -17.59
C GLU A 178 -28.65 0.67 -17.41
N ARG A 179 -29.45 1.41 -16.63
CA ARG A 179 -29.19 2.82 -16.30
C ARG A 179 -28.05 2.94 -15.29
N VAL A 180 -27.94 2.02 -14.33
CA VAL A 180 -26.80 1.96 -13.39
C VAL A 180 -25.49 1.64 -14.12
N ALA A 181 -25.50 0.67 -15.03
CA ALA A 181 -24.36 0.32 -15.89
C ALA A 181 -23.96 1.48 -16.82
N SER A 182 -24.95 2.17 -17.40
CA SER A 182 -24.69 3.36 -18.22
C SER A 182 -24.08 4.48 -17.38
N LEU A 183 -24.59 4.71 -16.17
CA LEU A 183 -24.05 5.70 -15.25
C LEU A 183 -22.61 5.39 -14.84
N SER A 184 -22.28 4.13 -14.54
CA SER A 184 -20.91 3.77 -14.20
C SER A 184 -19.95 4.07 -15.34
N ARG A 185 -20.36 3.79 -16.59
CA ARG A 185 -19.56 4.09 -17.79
C ARG A 185 -19.34 5.59 -17.98
N VAL A 186 -20.40 6.39 -17.84
CA VAL A 186 -20.31 7.85 -18.01
C VAL A 186 -19.50 8.49 -16.87
N CYS A 187 -19.48 7.89 -15.68
CA CYS A 187 -18.71 8.40 -14.54
C CYS A 187 -17.19 8.20 -14.69
N VAL A 188 -16.71 7.25 -15.51
CA VAL A 188 -15.27 6.92 -15.65
C VAL A 188 -14.37 8.15 -15.85
N PRO A 189 -14.61 9.05 -16.82
CA PRO A 189 -13.77 10.24 -17.00
C PRO A 189 -13.93 11.28 -15.87
N LEU A 190 -15.02 11.23 -15.11
CA LEU A 190 -15.42 12.25 -14.13
C LEU A 190 -15.02 11.91 -12.69
N ILE A 191 -14.49 10.72 -12.43
CA ILE A 191 -14.26 10.21 -11.06
C ILE A 191 -13.31 11.08 -10.22
N THR A 192 -12.43 11.86 -10.86
CA THR A 192 -11.48 12.74 -10.17
C THR A 192 -12.10 14.07 -9.77
N LEU A 193 -13.33 14.36 -10.23
CA LEU A 193 -14.03 15.60 -9.91
C LEU A 193 -14.62 15.53 -8.48
N PRO A 194 -14.31 16.49 -7.59
CA PRO A 194 -14.78 16.46 -6.20
C PRO A 194 -16.32 16.42 -6.09
N ASP A 195 -17.02 17.12 -6.97
CA ASP A 195 -18.49 17.18 -6.99
C ASP A 195 -19.14 15.84 -7.38
N VAL A 196 -18.39 14.92 -8.00
CA VAL A 196 -18.86 13.61 -8.48
C VAL A 196 -18.58 12.50 -7.45
N ALA A 197 -17.70 12.73 -6.48
CA ALA A 197 -17.38 11.75 -5.43
C ALA A 197 -18.61 11.13 -4.72
N PRO A 198 -19.68 11.89 -4.38
CA PRO A 198 -20.89 11.30 -3.77
C PRO A 198 -21.62 10.30 -4.70
N LEU A 199 -21.55 10.50 -6.01
CA LEU A 199 -22.11 9.58 -7.01
C LEU A 199 -21.25 8.32 -7.15
N VAL A 200 -19.92 8.47 -7.17
CA VAL A 200 -18.98 7.33 -7.18
C VAL A 200 -19.22 6.46 -5.94
N GLU A 201 -19.31 7.09 -4.77
CA GLU A 201 -19.65 6.41 -3.51
C GLU A 201 -20.98 5.67 -3.61
N ALA A 202 -22.03 6.33 -4.11
CA ALA A 202 -23.35 5.73 -4.24
C ALA A 202 -23.38 4.55 -5.24
N LEU A 203 -22.64 4.63 -6.34
CA LEU A 203 -22.50 3.53 -7.31
C LEU A 203 -21.83 2.31 -6.68
N LEU A 204 -20.73 2.51 -5.95
CA LEU A 204 -20.01 1.43 -5.27
C LEU A 204 -20.86 0.74 -4.20
N ILE A 205 -21.68 1.49 -3.46
CA ILE A 205 -22.58 0.96 -2.43
C ILE A 205 -23.86 0.35 -3.03
N CYS A 206 -24.24 0.75 -4.25
CA CYS A 206 -25.44 0.23 -4.91
C CYS A 206 -25.26 -1.25 -5.28
N HIS A 207 -25.93 -2.13 -4.56
CA HIS A 207 -25.99 -3.56 -4.85
C HIS A 207 -27.18 -3.90 -5.74
N GLY A 208 -26.92 -4.64 -6.82
CA GLY A 208 -27.97 -5.32 -7.58
C GLY A 208 -28.56 -6.48 -6.79
N HIS A 209 -29.83 -6.82 -7.05
CA HIS A 209 -30.40 -8.11 -6.60
C HIS A 209 -30.01 -9.26 -7.53
N GLU A 210 -29.42 -8.95 -8.68
CA GLU A 210 -28.97 -9.93 -9.65
C GLU A 210 -27.60 -10.50 -9.27
N PRO A 211 -27.33 -11.78 -9.57
CA PRO A 211 -26.04 -12.40 -9.28
C PRO A 211 -24.89 -11.88 -10.15
N GLN A 212 -25.20 -11.10 -11.20
CA GLN A 212 -24.22 -10.51 -12.11
C GLN A 212 -23.86 -9.09 -11.69
N GLU A 213 -22.59 -8.75 -11.84
CA GLU A 213 -22.09 -7.40 -11.57
C GLU A 213 -22.67 -6.40 -12.59
N ILE A 214 -23.30 -5.34 -12.07
CA ILE A 214 -24.01 -4.32 -12.85
C ILE A 214 -23.06 -3.21 -13.32
N LEU A 215 -22.06 -2.89 -12.50
CA LEU A 215 -21.09 -1.85 -12.85
C LEU A 215 -20.08 -2.36 -13.87
N GLN A 216 -19.66 -1.47 -14.75
CA GLN A 216 -18.65 -1.78 -15.77
C GLN A 216 -17.26 -1.98 -15.14
N GLN A 217 -16.45 -2.88 -15.68
CA GLN A 217 -15.12 -3.18 -15.18
C GLN A 217 -14.21 -1.94 -15.21
N GLU A 218 -14.28 -1.15 -16.28
CA GLU A 218 -13.50 0.07 -16.50
C GLU A 218 -13.76 1.11 -15.39
N PHE A 219 -14.97 1.10 -14.82
CA PHE A 219 -15.29 1.97 -13.69
C PHE A 219 -14.54 1.55 -12.42
N PHE A 220 -14.52 0.25 -12.10
CA PHE A 220 -13.76 -0.22 -10.93
C PHE A 220 -12.25 0.03 -11.08
N GLU A 221 -11.70 -0.25 -12.25
CA GLU A 221 -10.29 0.01 -12.55
C GLU A 221 -9.95 1.49 -12.40
N ALA A 222 -10.74 2.38 -13.03
CA ALA A 222 -10.49 3.81 -12.96
C ALA A 222 -10.62 4.36 -11.53
N VAL A 223 -11.64 3.93 -10.77
CA VAL A 223 -11.81 4.32 -9.37
C VAL A 223 -10.63 3.84 -8.53
N ASN A 224 -10.17 2.61 -8.72
CA ASN A 224 -9.01 2.08 -8.00
C ASN A 224 -7.74 2.89 -8.31
N GLU A 225 -7.47 3.21 -9.58
CA GLU A 225 -6.34 4.08 -9.93
C GLU A 225 -6.45 5.46 -9.30
N ALA A 226 -7.63 6.06 -9.30
CA ALA A 226 -7.85 7.35 -8.67
C ALA A 226 -7.59 7.30 -7.15
N ILE A 227 -7.95 6.20 -6.47
CA ILE A 227 -7.64 5.99 -5.04
C ILE A 227 -6.14 5.84 -4.83
N LEU A 228 -5.46 4.98 -5.61
CA LEU A 228 -4.02 4.73 -5.48
C LEU A 228 -3.18 5.99 -5.73
N LEU A 229 -3.63 6.84 -6.66
CA LEU A 229 -3.02 8.14 -6.97
C LEU A 229 -3.49 9.28 -6.03
N LYS A 230 -4.33 8.99 -5.03
CA LYS A 230 -4.92 9.97 -4.10
C LYS A 230 -5.66 11.13 -4.80
N LYS A 231 -6.24 10.87 -5.98
CA LYS A 231 -7.03 11.83 -6.77
C LYS A 231 -8.50 11.89 -6.33
N ILE A 232 -8.98 10.87 -5.62
CA ILE A 232 -10.31 10.81 -5.01
C ILE A 232 -10.19 10.39 -3.55
N SER A 233 -11.05 10.94 -2.69
CA SER A 233 -11.18 10.50 -1.29
C SER A 233 -12.57 9.91 -1.11
N LEU A 234 -12.62 8.62 -0.79
CA LEU A 234 -13.86 7.87 -0.58
C LEU A 234 -13.91 7.33 0.85
N PRO A 235 -15.11 7.16 1.44
CA PRO A 235 -15.25 6.53 2.75
C PRO A 235 -14.86 5.05 2.70
N VAL A 236 -14.43 4.51 3.84
CA VAL A 236 -14.01 3.09 3.98
C VAL A 236 -15.09 2.12 3.49
N SER A 237 -16.36 2.41 3.73
CA SER A 237 -17.48 1.58 3.25
C SER A 237 -17.50 1.42 1.73
N ALA A 238 -17.22 2.49 0.99
CA ALA A 238 -17.18 2.44 -0.47
C ALA A 238 -15.97 1.66 -0.99
N VAL A 239 -14.81 1.79 -0.32
CA VAL A 239 -13.60 1.00 -0.63
C VAL A 239 -13.82 -0.48 -0.34
N VAL A 240 -14.49 -0.82 0.77
CA VAL A 240 -14.89 -2.19 1.09
C VAL A 240 -15.79 -2.75 -0.02
N CYS A 241 -16.81 -2.00 -0.45
CA CYS A 241 -17.67 -2.44 -1.55
C CYS A 241 -16.91 -2.63 -2.87
N LEU A 242 -15.97 -1.74 -3.21
CA LEU A 242 -15.10 -1.89 -4.38
C LEU A 242 -14.35 -3.23 -4.33
N TRP A 243 -13.66 -3.52 -3.23
CA TRP A 243 -12.83 -4.72 -3.11
C TRP A 243 -13.63 -6.02 -3.00
N LEU A 244 -14.84 -5.99 -2.43
CA LEU A 244 -15.73 -7.15 -2.38
C LEU A 244 -16.32 -7.49 -3.75
N ARG A 245 -16.51 -6.49 -4.62
CA ARG A 245 -17.12 -6.66 -5.95
C ARG A 245 -16.07 -6.91 -7.03
N TYR A 246 -14.89 -6.33 -6.90
CA TYR A 246 -13.83 -6.41 -7.88
C TYR A 246 -12.47 -6.69 -7.21
N LEU A 247 -12.17 -7.98 -7.08
CA LEU A 247 -10.94 -8.50 -6.47
C LEU A 247 -9.64 -7.89 -7.05
N PRO A 248 -9.51 -7.65 -8.37
CA PRO A 248 -8.27 -7.08 -8.92
C PRO A 248 -7.90 -5.71 -8.33
N SER A 249 -8.87 -4.92 -7.84
CA SER A 249 -8.57 -3.67 -7.11
C SER A 249 -7.84 -3.92 -5.78
N LEU A 250 -8.24 -4.94 -5.03
CA LEU A 250 -7.58 -5.31 -3.77
C LEU A 250 -6.18 -5.85 -4.05
N GLU A 251 -6.04 -6.72 -5.05
CA GLU A 251 -4.74 -7.26 -5.47
C GLU A 251 -3.78 -6.15 -5.87
N LYS A 252 -4.25 -5.19 -6.68
CA LYS A 252 -3.43 -4.04 -7.10
C LYS A 252 -3.06 -3.13 -5.93
N THR A 253 -3.94 -2.97 -4.94
CA THR A 253 -3.63 -2.23 -3.71
C THR A 253 -2.53 -2.91 -2.91
N MET A 254 -2.59 -4.24 -2.78
CA MET A 254 -1.56 -5.04 -2.10
C MET A 254 -0.22 -5.00 -2.84
N LEU A 255 -0.22 -5.11 -4.18
CA LEU A 255 0.99 -4.96 -4.99
C LEU A 255 1.63 -3.58 -4.83
N HIS A 256 0.82 -2.51 -4.84
CA HIS A 256 1.31 -1.14 -4.58
C HIS A 256 1.89 -0.98 -3.17
N LEU A 257 1.31 -1.67 -2.17
CA LEU A 257 1.89 -1.71 -0.82
C LEU A 257 3.27 -2.37 -0.85
N PHE A 258 3.41 -3.54 -1.48
CA PHE A 258 4.70 -4.22 -1.59
C PHE A 258 5.74 -3.38 -2.36
N GLU A 259 5.34 -2.73 -3.46
CA GLU A 259 6.22 -1.83 -4.21
C GLU A 259 6.72 -0.66 -3.35
N LYS A 260 5.84 -0.04 -2.56
CA LYS A 260 6.23 1.00 -1.59
C LYS A 260 7.17 0.50 -0.51
N LEU A 261 6.97 -0.73 -0.05
CA LEU A 261 7.84 -1.34 0.97
C LEU A 261 9.23 -1.60 0.42
N ILE A 262 9.33 -2.18 -0.79
CA ILE A 262 10.60 -2.48 -1.47
C ILE A 262 11.37 -1.20 -1.83
N SER A 263 10.67 -0.15 -2.28
CA SER A 263 11.29 1.14 -2.66
C SER A 263 11.64 2.04 -1.48
N SER A 264 11.19 1.70 -0.27
CA SER A 264 11.46 2.48 0.94
C SER A 264 12.74 2.03 1.65
N GLU A 265 13.22 2.87 2.57
CA GLU A 265 14.31 2.49 3.49
C GLU A 265 13.89 1.24 4.27
N ARG A 266 14.68 0.16 4.12
CA ARG A 266 14.37 -1.15 4.71
C ARG A 266 14.21 -1.02 6.23
N ASN A 267 13.26 -1.79 6.77
CA ASN A 267 13.09 -2.06 8.21
C ASN A 267 12.53 -0.92 9.10
N CYS A 268 12.05 0.19 8.55
CA CYS A 268 11.43 1.25 9.35
C CYS A 268 9.94 0.98 9.64
N LEU A 269 9.61 0.37 10.79
CA LEU A 269 8.24 0.00 11.15
C LEU A 269 7.23 1.16 11.16
N ARG A 270 7.64 2.36 11.57
CA ARG A 270 6.78 3.56 11.54
C ARG A 270 6.35 3.91 10.11
N ARG A 271 7.25 3.72 9.14
CA ARG A 271 6.95 3.99 7.73
C ARG A 271 6.02 2.93 7.15
N ILE A 272 6.26 1.66 7.49
CA ILE A 272 5.35 0.54 7.15
C ILE A 272 3.96 0.82 7.70
N GLU A 273 3.86 1.27 8.96
CA GLU A 273 2.59 1.63 9.58
C GLU A 273 1.88 2.75 8.82
N CYS A 274 2.59 3.82 8.44
CA CYS A 274 2.03 4.89 7.61
C CYS A 274 1.49 4.34 6.28
N PHE A 275 2.24 3.48 5.58
CA PHE A 275 1.77 2.90 4.32
C PHE A 275 0.51 2.04 4.48
N ILE A 276 0.44 1.24 5.55
CA ILE A 276 -0.73 0.41 5.84
C ILE A 276 -1.93 1.29 6.18
N LYS A 277 -1.76 2.32 7.03
CA LYS A 277 -2.85 3.24 7.39
C LYS A 277 -3.33 4.07 6.21
N ASP A 278 -2.41 4.52 5.35
CA ASP A 278 -2.70 5.28 4.13
C ASP A 278 -3.46 4.48 3.07
N SER A 279 -3.29 3.16 3.03
CA SER A 279 -3.93 2.28 2.04
C SER A 279 -5.37 1.87 2.38
N LEU A 280 -5.86 2.22 3.57
CA LEU A 280 -7.16 1.80 4.12
C LEU A 280 -7.32 0.28 4.33
N LEU A 281 -6.27 -0.51 4.08
CA LEU A 281 -6.30 -1.98 4.18
C LEU A 281 -6.72 -2.45 5.57
N SER A 282 -6.14 -1.86 6.62
CA SER A 282 -6.43 -2.26 8.00
C SER A 282 -7.90 -2.03 8.39
N GLN A 283 -8.50 -0.94 7.92
CA GLN A 283 -9.89 -0.60 8.21
C GLN A 283 -10.84 -1.49 7.42
N ALA A 284 -10.59 -1.65 6.12
CA ALA A 284 -11.42 -2.49 5.25
C ALA A 284 -11.32 -3.99 5.58
N ALA A 285 -10.18 -4.45 6.10
CA ALA A 285 -9.98 -5.81 6.59
C ALA A 285 -10.82 -6.14 7.83
N CYS A 286 -11.50 -5.16 8.45
CA CYS A 286 -12.54 -5.48 9.44
C CYS A 286 -13.66 -6.34 8.83
N HIS A 287 -13.84 -6.30 7.50
CA HIS A 287 -14.65 -7.28 6.78
C HIS A 287 -13.87 -8.60 6.56
N PRO A 288 -14.35 -9.77 7.05
CA PRO A 288 -13.58 -11.02 7.04
C PRO A 288 -13.15 -11.50 5.64
N ALA A 289 -13.96 -11.28 4.60
CA ALA A 289 -13.60 -11.68 3.24
C ALA A 289 -12.36 -10.93 2.73
N ILE A 290 -12.25 -9.62 3.03
CA ILE A 290 -11.09 -8.81 2.66
C ILE A 290 -9.88 -9.25 3.48
N PHE A 291 -10.04 -9.43 4.80
CA PHE A 291 -8.97 -9.94 5.65
C PHE A 291 -8.38 -11.23 5.09
N ARG A 292 -9.21 -12.21 4.74
CA ARG A 292 -8.74 -13.51 4.25
C ARG A 292 -7.96 -13.43 2.94
N VAL A 293 -8.35 -12.54 2.04
CA VAL A 293 -7.59 -12.31 0.80
C VAL A 293 -6.26 -11.65 1.11
N VAL A 294 -6.25 -10.61 1.94
CA VAL A 294 -5.01 -9.93 2.36
C VAL A 294 -4.06 -10.90 3.08
N ASP A 295 -4.60 -11.73 3.97
CA ASP A 295 -3.90 -12.78 4.70
C ASP A 295 -3.29 -13.83 3.75
N GLU A 296 -4.03 -14.25 2.72
CA GLU A 296 -3.52 -15.14 1.66
C GLU A 296 -2.40 -14.49 0.85
N MET A 297 -2.53 -13.22 0.47
CA MET A 297 -1.46 -12.52 -0.24
C MET A 297 -0.19 -12.39 0.61
N PHE A 298 -0.33 -12.17 1.91
CA PHE A 298 0.81 -12.21 2.84
C PHE A 298 1.41 -13.62 2.96
N ARG A 299 0.57 -14.67 3.02
CA ARG A 299 0.99 -16.07 3.00
C ARG A 299 1.82 -16.37 1.75
N CYS A 300 1.35 -15.97 0.57
CA CYS A 300 2.09 -16.11 -0.69
C CYS A 300 3.42 -15.35 -0.64
N ALA A 301 3.42 -14.08 -0.24
CA ALA A 301 4.63 -13.28 -0.15
C ALA A 301 5.67 -13.89 0.81
N LEU A 302 5.21 -14.45 1.94
CA LEU A 302 6.08 -15.08 2.91
C LEU A 302 6.73 -16.36 2.37
N LEU A 303 5.96 -17.19 1.65
CA LEU A 303 6.46 -18.42 1.04
C LEU A 303 7.43 -18.13 -0.12
N GLU A 304 7.11 -17.16 -0.98
CA GLU A 304 7.95 -16.75 -2.12
C GLU A 304 9.27 -16.09 -1.68
N THR A 305 9.30 -15.50 -0.48
CA THR A 305 10.49 -14.83 0.07
C THR A 305 11.26 -15.66 1.09
N ASP A 306 10.86 -16.93 1.29
CA ASP A 306 11.42 -17.84 2.30
C ASP A 306 11.52 -17.20 3.70
N GLY A 307 10.47 -16.46 4.09
CA GLY A 307 10.39 -15.85 5.41
C GLY A 307 11.15 -14.53 5.57
N ALA A 308 11.23 -13.70 4.52
CA ALA A 308 11.94 -12.41 4.60
C ALA A 308 11.46 -11.54 5.79
N PRO A 309 12.38 -10.98 6.60
CA PRO A 309 12.06 -10.15 7.76
C PRO A 309 11.13 -8.96 7.45
N GLU A 310 11.27 -8.35 6.27
CA GLU A 310 10.43 -7.23 5.83
C GLU A 310 8.95 -7.63 5.66
N VAL A 311 8.70 -8.84 5.17
CA VAL A 311 7.34 -9.38 5.00
C VAL A 311 6.75 -9.70 6.37
N ILE A 312 7.52 -10.34 7.25
CA ILE A 312 7.15 -10.63 8.63
C ILE A 312 6.78 -9.35 9.39
N ALA A 313 7.63 -8.31 9.29
CA ALA A 313 7.39 -7.00 9.89
C ALA A 313 6.10 -6.36 9.35
N THR A 314 5.86 -6.47 8.04
CA THR A 314 4.64 -5.94 7.41
C THR A 314 3.38 -6.65 7.91
N ILE A 315 3.40 -7.98 8.02
CA ILE A 315 2.31 -8.79 8.57
C ILE A 315 2.01 -8.35 10.01
N GLN A 316 3.04 -8.18 10.84
CA GLN A 316 2.89 -7.76 12.24
C GLN A 316 2.29 -6.37 12.37
N VAL A 317 2.80 -5.41 11.59
CA VAL A 317 2.27 -4.03 11.58
C VAL A 317 0.83 -4.02 11.07
N PHE A 318 0.52 -4.76 9.99
CA PHE A 318 -0.83 -4.89 9.45
C PHE A 318 -1.79 -5.45 10.48
N THR A 319 -1.45 -6.59 11.08
CA THR A 319 -2.28 -7.28 12.07
C THR A 319 -2.64 -6.35 13.20
N ARG A 320 -1.67 -5.61 13.71
CA ARG A 320 -1.95 -4.66 14.78
C ARG A 320 -2.83 -3.50 14.31
N CYS A 321 -2.55 -2.88 13.17
CA CYS A 321 -3.42 -1.83 12.64
C CYS A 321 -4.86 -2.32 12.44
N PHE A 322 -5.02 -3.59 12.02
CA PHE A 322 -6.30 -4.27 11.92
C PHE A 322 -6.97 -4.46 13.28
N VAL A 323 -6.27 -4.94 14.31
CA VAL A 323 -6.81 -5.07 15.68
C VAL A 323 -7.25 -3.71 16.23
N GLU A 324 -6.43 -2.67 16.07
CA GLU A 324 -6.77 -1.29 16.45
C GLU A 324 -8.04 -0.78 15.72
N ALA A 325 -8.21 -1.14 14.44
CA ALA A 325 -9.39 -0.79 13.66
C ALA A 325 -10.63 -1.56 14.13
N LEU A 326 -10.50 -2.86 14.40
CA LEU A 326 -11.56 -3.73 14.90
C LEU A 326 -12.06 -3.33 16.29
N GLU A 327 -11.18 -2.78 17.13
CA GLU A 327 -11.55 -2.22 18.42
C GLU A 327 -12.34 -0.92 18.31
N LYS A 328 -11.97 -0.06 17.34
CA LYS A 328 -12.62 1.24 17.09
C LYS A 328 -13.98 1.09 16.40
N GLU A 329 -14.17 0.06 15.59
CA GLU A 329 -15.46 -0.23 14.96
C GLU A 329 -16.56 -0.43 16.02
N HIS A 330 -17.62 0.38 15.94
CA HIS A 330 -18.75 0.29 16.86
C HIS A 330 -19.42 -1.09 16.83
N LYS A 331 -19.88 -1.54 18.01
CA LYS A 331 -20.33 -2.90 18.39
C LYS A 331 -21.39 -3.61 17.50
N GLN A 332 -21.84 -3.05 16.39
CA GLN A 332 -22.96 -3.60 15.60
C GLN A 332 -22.59 -4.81 14.74
N LEU A 333 -21.34 -4.95 14.28
CA LEU A 333 -20.92 -6.08 13.41
C LEU A 333 -19.53 -6.63 13.81
N ARG A 334 -19.39 -7.13 15.04
CA ARG A 334 -18.20 -7.93 15.41
C ARG A 334 -18.36 -9.36 14.90
N PHE A 335 -17.59 -9.71 13.87
CA PHE A 335 -17.50 -11.10 13.42
C PHE A 335 -16.72 -11.95 14.43
N ALA A 336 -17.05 -13.24 14.50
CA ALA A 336 -16.34 -14.17 15.37
C ALA A 336 -14.90 -14.37 14.91
N LEU A 337 -13.91 -14.41 15.80
CA LEU A 337 -12.48 -14.51 15.44
C LEU A 337 -12.14 -15.65 14.47
N LYS A 338 -12.88 -16.77 14.54
CA LYS A 338 -12.78 -17.89 13.60
C LYS A 338 -13.03 -17.52 12.13
N THR A 339 -13.69 -16.40 11.84
CA THR A 339 -13.92 -15.92 10.47
C THR A 339 -12.69 -15.27 9.87
N TYR A 340 -11.84 -14.67 10.70
CA TYR A 340 -10.55 -14.09 10.28
C TYR A 340 -9.49 -15.18 10.22
N PHE A 341 -9.43 -16.05 11.24
CA PHE A 341 -8.46 -17.15 11.32
C PHE A 341 -9.16 -18.53 11.31
N PRO A 342 -9.57 -19.04 10.14
CA PRO A 342 -10.36 -20.28 10.05
C PRO A 342 -9.56 -21.55 10.32
N TYR A 343 -8.24 -21.52 10.11
CA TYR A 343 -7.38 -22.70 10.19
C TYR A 343 -6.78 -22.95 11.58
N THR A 344 -7.06 -22.09 12.56
CA THR A 344 -6.39 -22.11 13.87
C THR A 344 -7.31 -22.57 14.99
N SER A 345 -6.72 -23.00 16.11
CA SER A 345 -7.50 -23.31 17.29
C SER A 345 -8.11 -22.02 17.85
N PRO A 346 -9.42 -21.95 18.13
CA PRO A 346 -10.04 -20.79 18.75
C PRO A 346 -9.36 -20.39 20.06
N SER A 347 -8.87 -21.35 20.84
CA SER A 347 -8.17 -21.09 22.11
C SER A 347 -6.84 -20.36 21.88
N LEU A 348 -6.10 -20.73 20.83
CA LEU A 348 -4.82 -20.11 20.50
C LEU A 348 -5.01 -18.68 19.97
N ALA A 349 -5.96 -18.50 19.04
CA ALA A 349 -6.29 -17.18 18.50
C ALA A 349 -6.72 -16.21 19.62
N MET A 350 -7.60 -16.66 20.52
CA MET A 350 -8.07 -15.85 21.66
C MET A 350 -6.94 -15.36 22.57
N VAL A 351 -5.93 -16.19 22.84
CA VAL A 351 -4.81 -15.80 23.70
C VAL A 351 -3.87 -14.86 22.98
N LEU A 352 -3.58 -15.11 21.69
CA LEU A 352 -2.65 -14.28 20.91
C LEU A 352 -3.19 -12.87 20.63
N LEU A 353 -4.52 -12.72 20.53
CA LEU A 353 -5.19 -11.43 20.31
C LEU A 353 -5.20 -10.49 21.53
N GLN A 354 -4.84 -10.98 22.72
CA GLN A 354 -4.73 -10.11 23.89
C GLN A 354 -3.62 -9.09 23.67
N ASP A 355 -3.88 -7.80 23.92
CA ASP A 355 -2.80 -6.80 23.92
C ASP A 355 -1.88 -7.09 25.11
N PRO A 356 -0.56 -7.26 24.89
CA PRO A 356 0.41 -7.31 25.98
C PRO A 356 0.29 -6.20 27.03
N GLN A 357 -0.21 -5.01 26.65
CA GLN A 357 -0.44 -3.89 27.59
C GLN A 357 -1.53 -4.19 28.63
N ASP A 358 -2.55 -4.94 28.24
CA ASP A 358 -3.68 -5.28 29.12
C ASP A 358 -3.32 -6.39 30.10
N VAL A 359 -2.22 -7.12 29.85
CA VAL A 359 -1.75 -8.19 30.73
C VAL A 359 -0.80 -7.60 31.79
N PRO A 360 -1.08 -7.78 33.09
CA PRO A 360 -0.16 -7.37 34.14
C PRO A 360 1.23 -8.00 33.97
N GLN A 361 2.29 -7.23 34.18
CA GLN A 361 3.68 -7.69 34.00
C GLN A 361 3.99 -9.01 34.74
N GLY A 362 3.42 -9.20 35.94
CA GLY A 362 3.60 -10.42 36.73
C GLY A 362 2.96 -11.68 36.12
N GLN A 363 2.08 -11.54 35.13
CA GLN A 363 1.37 -12.64 34.46
C GLN A 363 1.97 -12.98 33.08
N TRP A 364 2.84 -12.14 32.51
CA TRP A 364 3.42 -12.36 31.17
C TRP A 364 4.07 -13.73 31.03
N LEU A 365 4.86 -14.16 32.02
CA LEU A 365 5.50 -15.47 31.99
C LEU A 365 4.48 -16.63 31.95
N GLN A 366 3.36 -16.50 32.66
CA GLN A 366 2.30 -17.52 32.66
C GLN A 366 1.58 -17.54 31.32
N THR A 367 1.25 -16.37 30.76
CA THR A 367 0.63 -16.25 29.43
C THR A 367 1.52 -16.85 28.34
N LEU A 368 2.82 -16.53 28.35
CA LEU A 368 3.78 -17.08 27.38
C LEU A 368 3.95 -18.60 27.51
N LYS A 369 3.95 -19.14 28.73
CA LYS A 369 3.93 -20.60 28.96
C LYS A 369 2.68 -21.23 28.36
N HIS A 370 1.52 -20.60 28.57
CA HIS A 370 0.26 -21.07 28.02
C HIS A 370 0.23 -21.04 26.48
N ILE A 371 0.73 -19.97 25.85
CA ILE A 371 0.89 -19.86 24.39
C ILE A 371 1.79 -21.00 23.88
N SER A 372 2.93 -21.24 24.53
CA SER A 372 3.85 -22.32 24.15
C SER A 372 3.20 -23.70 24.24
N GLU A 373 2.39 -23.95 25.27
CA GLU A 373 1.67 -25.22 25.42
C GLU A 373 0.62 -25.42 24.31
N LEU A 374 -0.15 -24.39 23.98
CA LEU A 374 -1.15 -24.45 22.91
C LEU A 374 -0.51 -24.68 21.54
N LEU A 375 0.59 -23.97 21.23
CA LEU A 375 1.35 -24.16 20.00
C LEU A 375 1.98 -25.55 19.94
N ARG A 376 2.56 -26.03 21.05
CA ARG A 376 3.17 -27.36 21.10
C ARG A 376 2.14 -28.46 20.85
N LYS A 377 0.96 -28.36 21.46
CA LYS A 377 -0.15 -29.29 21.18
C LYS A 377 -0.56 -29.25 19.70
N ALA A 378 -0.66 -28.05 19.11
CA ALA A 378 -1.03 -27.90 17.70
C ALA A 378 0.01 -28.46 16.72
N VAL A 379 1.29 -28.39 17.06
CA VAL A 379 2.41 -28.78 16.19
C VAL A 379 2.86 -30.23 16.40
N GLU A 380 2.86 -30.71 17.65
CA GLU A 380 3.46 -32.00 18.04
C GLU A 380 2.43 -33.10 18.32
N ASP A 381 1.20 -32.79 18.77
CA ASP A 381 0.17 -33.79 19.08
C ASP A 381 -0.66 -34.12 17.82
N GLN A 382 -0.03 -34.80 16.86
CA GLN A 382 -0.71 -35.31 15.66
C GLN A 382 -1.43 -36.63 15.93
N THR A 383 -2.34 -36.67 16.90
CA THR A 383 -3.29 -37.79 17.03
C THR A 383 -4.45 -37.62 16.05
N HIS A 384 -4.34 -38.32 14.92
CA HIS A 384 -5.42 -38.75 14.02
C HIS A 384 -6.02 -37.67 13.09
N GLY A 385 -5.62 -37.72 11.82
CA GLY A 385 -6.50 -37.44 10.68
C GLY A 385 -6.67 -35.99 10.20
N SER A 386 -6.31 -34.97 10.98
CA SER A 386 -6.30 -33.58 10.47
C SER A 386 -4.86 -33.17 10.14
N CYS A 387 -4.54 -33.13 8.85
CA CYS A 387 -3.27 -32.63 8.32
C CYS A 387 -3.18 -31.11 8.55
N ARG A 388 -2.91 -30.66 9.77
CA ARG A 388 -2.54 -29.26 10.03
C ARG A 388 -1.03 -29.15 9.99
N SER A 389 -0.52 -28.41 9.01
CA SER A 389 0.92 -28.20 8.87
C SER A 389 1.43 -27.33 10.03
N PRO A 390 2.66 -27.57 10.51
CA PRO A 390 3.33 -26.67 11.47
C PRO A 390 3.34 -25.20 11.00
N PHE A 391 3.34 -25.01 9.68
CA PHE A 391 3.26 -23.70 9.04
C PHE A 391 2.01 -22.92 9.43
N GLU A 392 0.80 -23.52 9.51
CA GLU A 392 -0.41 -22.75 9.89
C GLU A 392 -0.33 -22.20 11.32
N SER A 393 0.29 -22.96 12.23
CA SER A 393 0.50 -22.51 13.61
C SER A 393 1.57 -21.43 13.70
N TRP A 394 2.63 -21.56 12.90
CA TRP A 394 3.69 -20.56 12.83
C TRP A 394 3.23 -19.27 12.17
N PHE A 395 2.52 -19.36 11.04
CA PHE A 395 1.97 -18.24 10.32
C PHE A 395 1.08 -17.41 11.24
N LEU A 396 0.14 -18.04 11.97
CA LEU A 396 -0.63 -17.34 13.00
C LEU A 396 0.26 -16.70 14.05
N PHE A 397 1.30 -17.38 14.51
CA PHE A 397 2.18 -16.83 15.54
C PHE A 397 2.96 -15.59 15.06
N ILE A 398 3.33 -15.53 13.77
CA ILE A 398 3.97 -14.36 13.16
C ILE A 398 3.09 -13.11 13.26
N HIS A 399 1.78 -13.24 13.01
CA HIS A 399 0.83 -12.12 13.15
C HIS A 399 0.96 -11.42 14.52
N PHE A 400 1.32 -12.19 15.55
CA PHE A 400 1.46 -11.72 16.92
C PHE A 400 2.90 -11.84 17.44
N GLY A 401 3.89 -11.52 16.58
CA GLY A 401 5.32 -11.64 16.90
C GLY A 401 5.80 -10.86 18.13
N GLY A 402 5.04 -9.88 18.61
CA GLY A 402 5.32 -9.21 19.89
C GLY A 402 5.43 -10.17 21.08
N TRP A 403 4.70 -11.29 21.05
CA TRP A 403 4.84 -12.34 22.07
C TRP A 403 6.19 -13.07 22.00
N ALA A 404 6.76 -13.27 20.81
CA ALA A 404 8.10 -13.84 20.65
C ALA A 404 9.17 -12.90 21.21
N GLU A 405 9.06 -11.60 20.93
CA GLU A 405 9.98 -10.59 21.49
C GLU A 405 9.90 -10.55 23.03
N MET A 406 8.69 -10.57 23.59
CA MET A 406 8.51 -10.64 25.06
C MET A 406 9.10 -11.92 25.65
N ALA A 407 9.00 -13.05 24.95
CA ALA A 407 9.60 -14.30 25.40
C ALA A 407 11.14 -14.20 25.49
N ALA A 408 11.77 -13.55 24.52
CA ALA A 408 13.21 -13.30 24.54
C ALA A 408 13.63 -12.40 25.71
N GLU A 409 12.88 -11.34 26.00
CA GLU A 409 13.13 -10.45 27.15
C GLU A 409 12.92 -11.16 28.49
N GLN A 410 11.84 -11.92 28.64
CA GLN A 410 11.55 -12.67 29.87
C GLN A 410 12.62 -13.72 30.18
N LEU A 411 13.27 -14.30 29.16
CA LEU A 411 14.39 -15.23 29.35
C LEU A 411 15.62 -14.55 29.96
N LEU A 412 15.92 -13.31 29.56
CA LEU A 412 17.07 -12.56 30.08
C LEU A 412 16.81 -11.95 31.45
N MET A 413 15.55 -11.64 31.76
CA MET A 413 15.14 -11.08 33.05
C MET A 413 14.89 -12.16 34.13
N SER A 414 14.86 -13.44 33.75
CA SER A 414 14.68 -14.55 34.69
C SER A 414 15.89 -14.71 35.61
N ALA A 415 15.69 -14.56 36.92
CA ALA A 415 16.72 -14.84 37.92
C ALA A 415 17.02 -16.35 38.08
N ALA A 416 16.07 -17.20 37.67
CA ALA A 416 16.12 -18.65 37.76
C ALA A 416 16.44 -19.31 36.39
N GLU A 417 16.54 -20.63 36.38
CA GLU A 417 16.76 -21.43 35.16
C GLU A 417 15.77 -21.06 34.04
N PRO A 418 16.23 -20.87 32.79
CA PRO A 418 15.39 -20.43 31.69
C PRO A 418 14.23 -21.41 31.46
N PRO A 419 12.97 -20.95 31.48
CA PRO A 419 11.82 -21.83 31.31
C PRO A 419 11.83 -22.55 29.95
N THR A 420 11.77 -23.88 29.97
CA THR A 420 11.76 -24.74 28.77
C THR A 420 10.66 -24.37 27.76
N ALA A 421 9.52 -23.86 28.25
CA ALA A 421 8.42 -23.38 27.40
C ALA A 421 8.84 -22.19 26.53
N LEU A 422 9.54 -21.20 27.08
CA LEU A 422 9.99 -20.02 26.32
C LEU A 422 11.08 -20.37 25.31
N LEU A 423 12.01 -21.25 25.70
CA LEU A 423 13.04 -21.76 24.79
C LEU A 423 12.43 -22.48 23.59
N TRP A 424 11.40 -23.31 23.83
CA TRP A 424 10.68 -23.98 22.76
C TRP A 424 9.93 -22.99 21.87
N LEU A 425 9.29 -21.97 22.46
CA LEU A 425 8.54 -20.95 21.72
C LEU A 425 9.44 -20.18 20.74
N LEU A 426 10.61 -19.76 21.21
CA LEU A 426 11.59 -19.08 20.37
C LEU A 426 12.19 -20.01 19.32
N ALA A 427 12.58 -21.24 19.70
CA ALA A 427 13.09 -22.22 18.74
C ALA A 427 12.06 -22.49 17.62
N PHE A 428 10.76 -22.52 17.94
CA PHE A 428 9.69 -22.64 16.95
C PHE A 428 9.51 -21.37 16.09
N TYR A 429 9.68 -20.18 16.66
CA TYR A 429 9.56 -18.91 15.93
C TYR A 429 10.62 -18.76 14.83
N TYR A 430 11.89 -19.03 15.15
CA TYR A 430 13.00 -18.91 14.20
C TYR A 430 13.18 -20.16 13.32
N GLY A 431 12.71 -21.33 13.77
CA GLY A 431 12.81 -22.61 13.07
C GLY A 431 11.45 -23.33 12.95
N PRO A 432 10.50 -22.80 12.16
CA PRO A 432 9.15 -23.37 12.06
C PRO A 432 9.11 -24.77 11.43
N CYS A 433 10.00 -25.01 10.48
CA CYS A 433 10.13 -26.27 9.75
C CYS A 433 10.95 -27.32 10.52
N ASP A 434 11.61 -26.93 11.61
CA ASP A 434 12.47 -27.83 12.38
C ASP A 434 11.65 -28.97 13.00
N GLY A 435 12.10 -30.20 12.80
CA GLY A 435 11.54 -31.36 13.49
C GLY A 435 11.79 -31.29 15.00
N ARG A 436 11.10 -32.15 15.78
CA ARG A 436 11.25 -32.19 17.25
C ARG A 436 12.72 -32.35 17.70
N GLN A 437 13.51 -33.14 16.98
CA GLN A 437 14.94 -33.35 17.30
C GLN A 437 15.79 -32.10 17.04
N GLN A 438 15.67 -31.47 15.87
CA GLN A 438 16.39 -30.22 15.53
C GLN A 438 16.03 -29.11 16.50
N ARG A 439 14.73 -28.93 16.79
CA ARG A 439 14.26 -27.94 17.77
C ARG A 439 14.85 -28.18 19.16
N THR A 440 14.96 -29.44 19.59
CA THR A 440 15.59 -29.79 20.87
C THR A 440 17.08 -29.44 20.88
N GLN A 441 17.80 -29.65 19.77
CA GLN A 441 19.20 -29.25 19.64
C GLN A 441 19.35 -27.72 19.72
N THR A 442 18.53 -26.97 19.00
CA THR A 442 18.48 -25.49 19.07
C THR A 442 18.23 -25.03 20.51
N MET A 443 17.27 -25.63 21.22
CA MET A 443 16.98 -25.29 22.61
C MET A 443 18.18 -25.53 23.54
N VAL A 444 18.93 -26.63 23.36
CA VAL A 444 20.12 -26.93 24.17
C VAL A 444 21.23 -25.91 23.92
N GLN A 445 21.49 -25.59 22.66
CA GLN A 445 22.48 -24.57 22.28
C GLN A 445 22.11 -23.22 22.89
N VAL A 446 20.88 -22.75 22.67
CA VAL A 446 20.39 -21.47 23.18
C VAL A 446 20.39 -21.42 24.71
N LYS A 447 20.02 -22.53 25.38
CA LYS A 447 20.09 -22.64 26.84
C LYS A 447 21.52 -22.47 27.36
N ALA A 448 22.50 -23.06 26.68
CA ALA A 448 23.90 -22.89 27.04
C ALA A 448 24.33 -21.41 26.90
N VAL A 449 24.00 -20.76 25.79
CA VAL A 449 24.30 -19.33 25.58
C VAL A 449 23.66 -18.47 26.67
N LEU A 450 22.37 -18.67 26.95
CA LEU A 450 21.66 -17.93 28.01
C LEU A 450 22.28 -18.14 29.39
N GLY A 451 22.71 -19.37 29.72
CA GLY A 451 23.42 -19.66 30.96
C GLY A 451 24.71 -18.84 31.09
N HIS A 452 25.47 -18.71 30.01
CA HIS A 452 26.67 -17.86 29.98
C HIS A 452 26.30 -16.37 30.11
N LEU A 453 25.32 -15.87 29.35
CA LEU A 453 24.89 -14.47 29.44
C LEU A 453 24.42 -14.08 30.85
N LEU A 454 23.66 -14.96 31.51
CA LEU A 454 23.20 -14.77 32.89
C LEU A 454 24.34 -14.87 33.92
N ALA A 455 25.38 -15.64 33.64
CA ALA A 455 26.57 -15.69 34.49
C ALA A 455 27.38 -14.40 34.37
N VAL A 456 27.63 -13.94 33.13
CA VAL A 456 28.44 -12.74 32.88
C VAL A 456 27.69 -11.46 33.25
N SER A 457 26.35 -11.45 33.21
CA SER A 457 25.54 -10.32 33.71
C SER A 457 25.76 -10.02 35.20
N ARG A 458 26.19 -11.03 35.97
CA ARG A 458 26.50 -10.92 37.41
C ARG A 458 27.95 -10.54 37.67
N SER A 459 28.81 -10.55 36.65
CA SER A 459 30.22 -10.18 36.76
C SER A 459 30.41 -8.67 36.75
N THR A 460 31.38 -8.18 37.51
CA THR A 460 31.68 -6.73 37.64
C THR A 460 32.35 -6.12 36.42
N THR A 461 32.94 -6.94 35.55
CA THR A 461 33.63 -6.54 34.32
C THR A 461 33.17 -7.45 33.18
N LEU A 462 32.47 -6.88 32.21
CA LEU A 462 32.01 -7.56 31.00
C LEU A 462 32.87 -7.11 29.82
N SER A 463 33.42 -8.06 29.05
CA SER A 463 34.15 -7.78 27.83
C SER A 463 33.44 -8.32 26.59
N VAL A 464 33.80 -7.82 25.41
CA VAL A 464 33.26 -8.32 24.13
C VAL A 464 33.71 -9.75 23.85
N GLN A 465 34.89 -10.16 24.34
CA GLN A 465 35.40 -11.52 24.20
C GLN A 465 34.51 -12.54 24.94
N ASP A 466 33.95 -12.15 26.10
CA ASP A 466 33.00 -13.00 26.84
C ASP A 466 31.73 -13.26 26.03
N LEU A 467 31.25 -12.27 25.28
CA LEU A 467 30.10 -12.44 24.38
C LEU A 467 30.43 -13.30 23.16
N GLN A 468 31.63 -13.17 22.59
CA GLN A 468 32.06 -14.01 21.47
C GLN A 468 32.20 -15.48 21.88
N MET A 469 32.72 -15.72 23.10
CA MET A 469 32.78 -17.07 23.69
C MET A 469 31.37 -17.62 23.93
N ALA A 470 30.47 -16.81 24.49
CA ALA A 470 29.08 -17.22 24.74
C ALA A 470 28.31 -17.51 23.43
N ALA A 471 28.57 -16.75 22.37
CA ALA A 471 27.94 -16.92 21.06
C ALA A 471 28.47 -18.14 20.28
N GLY A 472 29.55 -18.78 20.72
CA GLY A 472 30.14 -19.92 20.04
C GLY A 472 30.71 -19.57 18.65
N GLN A 473 31.13 -18.33 18.40
CA GLN A 473 31.58 -17.81 17.08
C GLN A 473 32.86 -18.48 16.50
N GLY A 474 33.31 -19.60 17.06
CA GLY A 474 34.46 -20.39 16.57
C GLY A 474 34.09 -21.55 15.63
N THR A 475 32.80 -21.83 15.41
CA THR A 475 32.34 -22.89 14.51
C THR A 475 31.78 -22.30 13.21
N ASP A 476 32.27 -22.81 12.07
CA ASP A 476 31.91 -22.47 10.68
C ASP A 476 30.44 -22.84 10.37
N THR A 477 29.52 -22.21 11.08
CA THR A 477 28.08 -22.46 11.02
C THR A 477 27.40 -21.36 10.22
N ASP A 478 26.43 -21.75 9.39
CA ASP A 478 25.66 -20.83 8.56
C ASP A 478 25.05 -19.71 9.42
N PRO A 479 25.39 -18.41 9.18
CA PRO A 479 24.85 -17.29 9.93
C PRO A 479 23.33 -17.10 9.76
N ARG A 480 22.72 -17.81 8.79
CA ARG A 480 21.27 -17.86 8.55
C ARG A 480 20.57 -19.01 9.26
N ALA A 481 21.32 -19.90 9.91
CA ALA A 481 20.70 -20.98 10.66
C ALA A 481 19.77 -20.42 11.76
N PRO A 482 18.56 -20.99 11.97
CA PRO A 482 17.59 -20.54 12.98
C PRO A 482 18.19 -20.32 14.38
N ALA A 483 19.07 -21.23 14.79
CA ALA A 483 19.77 -21.16 16.07
C ALA A 483 20.69 -19.93 16.17
N GLN A 484 21.40 -19.58 15.09
CA GLN A 484 22.31 -18.44 15.06
C GLN A 484 21.56 -17.11 15.04
N GLN A 485 20.45 -17.03 14.31
CA GLN A 485 19.58 -15.84 14.32
C GLN A 485 18.98 -15.61 15.71
N LEU A 486 18.48 -16.67 16.35
CA LEU A 486 17.99 -16.60 17.72
C LEU A 486 19.08 -16.18 18.72
N ILE A 487 20.28 -16.77 18.64
CA ILE A 487 21.42 -16.39 19.49
C ILE A 487 21.76 -14.90 19.30
N ARG A 488 21.82 -14.42 18.05
CA ARG A 488 22.08 -13.01 17.73
C ARG A 488 21.02 -12.09 18.32
N HIS A 489 19.73 -12.42 18.18
CA HIS A 489 18.65 -11.65 18.78
C HIS A 489 18.70 -11.64 20.32
N LEU A 490 19.13 -12.73 20.96
CA LEU A 490 19.33 -12.77 22.41
C LEU A 490 20.52 -11.92 22.85
N LEU A 491 21.62 -11.92 22.09
CA LEU A 491 22.77 -11.04 22.34
C LEU A 491 22.37 -9.57 22.23
N LEU A 492 21.62 -9.19 21.19
CA LEU A 492 21.13 -7.83 21.03
C LEU A 492 20.22 -7.40 22.18
N ASN A 493 19.28 -8.25 22.60
CA ASN A 493 18.46 -7.99 23.77
C ASN A 493 19.31 -7.84 25.04
N PHE A 494 20.33 -8.69 25.23
CA PHE A 494 21.24 -8.59 26.37
C PHE A 494 22.00 -7.25 26.36
N LEU A 495 22.52 -6.82 25.22
CA LEU A 495 23.22 -5.55 25.06
C LEU A 495 22.33 -4.35 25.41
N LEU A 496 21.03 -4.44 25.17
CA LEU A 496 20.06 -3.37 25.42
C LEU A 496 19.46 -3.39 26.83
N TRP A 497 19.37 -4.55 27.48
CA TRP A 497 18.71 -4.70 28.78
C TRP A 497 19.67 -4.85 29.96
N ALA A 498 20.83 -5.49 29.78
CA ALA A 498 21.78 -5.68 30.86
C ALA A 498 22.61 -4.41 31.08
N PRO A 499 22.77 -3.92 32.32
CA PRO A 499 23.59 -2.74 32.62
C PRO A 499 25.04 -2.86 32.14
N GLY A 500 25.63 -4.06 32.25
CA GLY A 500 26.96 -4.35 31.68
C GLY A 500 26.95 -4.36 30.16
N GLY A 501 25.88 -4.85 29.53
CA GLY A 501 25.72 -4.86 28.07
C GLY A 501 25.82 -3.47 27.45
N HIS A 502 25.26 -2.45 28.11
CA HIS A 502 25.29 -1.06 27.63
C HIS A 502 26.69 -0.53 27.39
N THR A 503 27.68 -0.94 28.19
CA THR A 503 29.05 -0.40 28.09
C THR A 503 29.82 -0.96 26.90
N ILE A 504 29.46 -2.16 26.44
CA ILE A 504 30.14 -2.84 25.33
C ILE A 504 29.29 -2.94 24.05
N ALA A 505 28.07 -2.39 24.06
CA ALA A 505 27.10 -2.55 22.98
C ALA A 505 27.60 -2.07 21.62
N ARG A 506 28.28 -0.91 21.56
CA ARG A 506 28.85 -0.39 20.31
C ARG A 506 29.86 -1.36 19.73
N ASP A 507 30.88 -1.72 20.51
CA ASP A 507 31.96 -2.61 20.08
C ASP A 507 31.44 -4.00 19.67
N ALA A 508 30.50 -4.54 20.45
CA ALA A 508 29.87 -5.84 20.15
C ALA A 508 29.06 -5.80 18.84
N ILE A 509 28.27 -4.75 18.61
CA ILE A 509 27.48 -4.59 17.38
C ILE A 509 28.39 -4.39 16.17
N THR A 510 29.45 -3.58 16.27
CA THR A 510 30.44 -3.44 15.19
C THR A 510 31.07 -4.77 14.83
N LEU A 511 31.35 -5.63 15.83
CA LEU A 511 31.91 -6.96 15.59
C LEU A 511 30.91 -7.97 15.03
N MET A 512 29.60 -7.77 15.26
CA MET A 512 28.53 -8.60 14.73
C MET A 512 28.10 -8.20 13.31
N ALA A 513 28.09 -6.89 13.01
CA ALA A 513 27.68 -6.31 11.74
C ALA A 513 28.73 -6.50 10.62
N ARG A 514 29.16 -7.75 10.39
CA ARG A 514 30.23 -8.09 9.43
C ARG A 514 29.76 -8.14 7.98
N THR A 515 28.46 -8.32 7.75
CA THR A 515 27.85 -8.40 6.42
C THR A 515 26.67 -7.46 6.34
N ALA A 516 26.37 -6.95 5.14
CA ALA A 516 25.23 -6.06 4.92
C ALA A 516 23.90 -6.68 5.38
N GLU A 517 23.73 -7.99 5.17
CA GLU A 517 22.54 -8.73 5.61
C GLU A 517 22.38 -8.71 7.14
N ILE A 518 23.46 -8.98 7.89
CA ILE A 518 23.43 -8.96 9.35
C ILE A 518 23.24 -7.53 9.86
N THR A 519 23.84 -6.54 9.19
CA THR A 519 23.62 -5.13 9.52
C THR A 519 22.16 -4.73 9.36
N HIS A 520 21.51 -5.15 8.27
CA HIS A 520 20.08 -4.92 8.07
C HIS A 520 19.21 -5.62 9.11
N GLU A 521 19.54 -6.85 9.50
CA GLU A 521 18.85 -7.58 10.58
C GLU A 521 18.95 -6.82 11.91
N ILE A 522 20.15 -6.33 12.27
CA ILE A 522 20.36 -5.55 13.50
C ILE A 522 19.58 -4.24 13.45
N ILE A 523 19.58 -3.54 12.31
CA ILE A 523 18.78 -2.32 12.12
C ILE A 523 17.29 -2.62 12.36
N GLY A 524 16.77 -3.69 11.75
CA GLY A 524 15.37 -4.08 11.92
C GLY A 524 15.02 -4.47 13.35
N PHE A 525 15.91 -5.20 14.02
CA PHE A 525 15.76 -5.52 15.44
C PHE A 525 15.68 -4.25 16.31
N LEU A 526 16.55 -3.26 16.08
CA LEU A 526 16.58 -2.01 16.84
C LEU A 526 15.32 -1.16 16.59
N ASP A 527 14.90 -1.04 15.33
CA ASP A 527 13.65 -0.35 14.99
C ASP A 527 12.44 -1.01 15.64
N GLN A 528 12.35 -2.35 15.57
CA GLN A 528 11.26 -3.12 16.16
C GLN A 528 11.21 -2.96 17.69
N THR A 529 12.37 -3.04 18.33
CA THR A 529 12.50 -2.89 19.78
C THR A 529 12.09 -1.49 20.25
N LEU A 530 12.63 -0.43 19.61
CA LEU A 530 12.29 0.96 19.94
C LEU A 530 10.80 1.24 19.74
N TYR A 531 10.28 0.79 18.61
CA TYR A 531 8.89 0.97 18.27
C TYR A 531 7.93 0.29 19.26
N ARG A 532 8.28 -0.91 19.73
CA ARG A 532 7.53 -1.59 20.79
C ARG A 532 7.64 -0.88 22.13
N TRP A 533 8.82 -0.42 22.53
CA TRP A 533 8.99 0.30 23.80
C TRP A 533 8.22 1.61 23.87
N ASP A 534 8.25 2.40 22.78
CA ASP A 534 7.45 3.63 22.67
C ASP A 534 5.96 3.35 22.91
N ARG A 535 5.47 2.18 22.45
CA ARG A 535 4.08 1.77 22.60
C ARG A 535 3.78 1.28 24.01
N LEU A 536 4.56 0.32 24.51
CA LEU A 536 4.31 -0.34 25.80
C LEU A 536 4.65 0.55 27.01
N GLY A 537 5.34 1.68 26.81
CA GLY A 537 5.77 2.56 27.89
C GLY A 537 6.83 1.93 28.81
N ILE A 538 7.52 0.87 28.35
CA ILE A 538 8.53 0.11 29.11
C ILE A 538 9.93 0.71 28.91
N GLU A 539 10.05 1.86 28.22
CA GLU A 539 11.36 2.42 27.87
C GLU A 539 12.18 2.77 29.12
N SER A 540 13.28 2.05 29.34
CA SER A 540 14.38 2.55 30.17
C SER A 540 15.04 3.71 29.42
N PRO A 541 15.10 4.93 29.97
CA PRO A 541 15.63 6.11 29.27
C PRO A 541 17.05 5.89 28.72
N ARG A 542 17.84 5.06 29.41
CA ARG A 542 19.21 4.71 29.01
C ARG A 542 19.24 3.73 27.83
N SER A 543 18.43 2.68 27.86
CA SER A 543 18.36 1.67 26.81
C SER A 543 17.80 2.24 25.51
N GLY A 544 16.74 3.06 25.59
CA GLY A 544 16.15 3.70 24.41
C GLY A 544 17.08 4.73 23.76
N LYS A 545 17.83 5.50 24.57
CA LYS A 545 18.86 6.41 24.05
C LYS A 545 19.96 5.64 23.32
N LEU A 546 20.49 4.57 23.92
CA LEU A 546 21.51 3.73 23.31
C LEU A 546 21.05 3.10 21.99
N ALA A 547 19.85 2.52 21.95
CA ALA A 547 19.30 1.92 20.74
C ALA A 547 19.12 2.94 19.60
N ARG A 548 18.67 4.17 19.90
CA ARG A 548 18.56 5.26 18.90
C ARG A 548 19.91 5.72 18.37
N GLU A 549 20.93 5.80 19.23
CA GLU A 549 22.30 6.14 18.82
C GLU A 549 22.88 5.05 17.90
N LEU A 550 22.79 3.78 18.28
CA LEU A 550 23.25 2.64 17.49
C LEU A 550 22.54 2.56 16.13
N LEU A 551 21.23 2.74 16.11
CA LEU A 551 20.44 2.75 14.88
C LEU A 551 20.91 3.86 13.93
N LYS A 552 21.17 5.06 14.45
CA LYS A 552 21.69 6.18 13.66
C LYS A 552 23.08 5.87 13.10
N GLU A 553 23.97 5.27 13.90
CA GLU A 553 25.32 4.88 13.46
C GLU A 553 25.25 3.82 12.36
N LEU A 554 24.45 2.77 12.52
CA LEU A 554 24.35 1.69 11.53
C LEU A 554 23.73 2.14 10.20
N ARG A 555 22.73 3.03 10.23
CA ARG A 555 22.13 3.61 9.01
C ARG A 555 23.09 4.52 8.23
N THR A 556 24.20 4.95 8.83
CA THR A 556 25.24 5.69 8.08
C THR A 556 26.23 4.76 7.37
N GLN A 557 26.21 3.46 7.68
CA GLN A 557 27.15 2.46 7.15
C GLN A 557 26.57 1.65 5.99
N VAL A 558 25.27 1.79 5.72
CA VAL A 558 24.49 1.09 4.70
C VAL A 558 23.82 2.12 3.81
#